data_AF-A0A157PGC6-F1
#
_entry.id   AF-A0A157PGC6-F1
#
_cell.length_a   1.000
_cell.length_b   1.000
_cell.length_c   1.000
_cell.angle_alpha   90.00
_cell.angle_beta   90.00
_cell.angle_gamma   90.00
#
_symmetry.space_group_name_H-M   'P 1'
#
loop_
_entity.id
_entity.type
_entity.pdbx_description
1 polymer ?
#
loop_
_entity_poly.entity_id
_entity_poly.type
_entity_poly.pdbx_seq_one_letter_code
_entity_poly.pdbx_strand_id
1 'polypeptide(L)'
;MLSLFQRKRPPVAAPSPAPATDLPKGLLRPESAASLLATPRRQKLLEHIWQRTSLSRRQFATLYRTPLEHYAELVQQFPASESHHHAYPGGMLDHGLEIVAYALKLRQSHLLPIGGSPEDQAAQSEAWTAAVAYAALLHDIGKIAVDLHVELSDGSLWHPWHGPLHQPYRFRYRDDREYRLHSAATGLLYRQLLDRDALDWLSGYPDLWGPLLYVLAGQYERAGVLGELVVQADRASVAQELGGDPARAMAAHKHALQRKLLDGLRYLLKEQLKLNQPEASDGWITEDALWLVSKTVSDKLRAHLLSLGVDGIPASNTAVFNVLQDHGMLQPTPDGKAVWRATVTSTTGWSHSFTLLRLAPALIWESGERPAPFAGAVAIDGTPAPNNADALVPSPAMTAKPATDDQESLPWEGVDAATPVHLPAAQAAPDVMEDLLAMVGIGDLLVPQQDAEAVSGDAPAAGPQTPPPTSMVPVPSSAPVPTSSSAQPSGEHFMAWLKQGIATRRLVINDAKALVHTVGDTAYLVSPGVFQRYAQEHPQVGTLAKQENQQDWQWVQKRFERLQLHRKKPRGLNIWTCDVTGPRKSRRLYGYLLHDVRLLFAEPPPNNPYLSLLA
;
A
#
# COMPACT_ATOMS: atom_id res chain seq x y z
N MET A 1 -4.25 8.36 -62.03
CA MET A 1 -5.48 7.58 -62.26
C MET A 1 -5.19 6.11 -62.03
N LEU A 2 -6.23 5.29 -61.76
CA LEU A 2 -6.26 3.82 -61.89
C LEU A 2 -5.14 2.98 -61.24
N SER A 3 -5.43 2.41 -60.06
CA SER A 3 -4.95 1.06 -59.67
C SER A 3 -5.95 0.37 -58.72
N LEU A 4 -7.22 0.34 -59.12
CA LEU A 4 -8.32 -0.29 -58.36
C LEU A 4 -8.41 -1.80 -58.63
N PHE A 5 -7.33 -2.57 -58.38
CA PHE A 5 -7.39 -4.04 -58.39
C PHE A 5 -6.39 -4.70 -57.43
N GLN A 6 -6.75 -4.81 -56.15
CA GLN A 6 -6.21 -5.87 -55.28
C GLN A 6 -7.29 -6.94 -55.08
N ARG A 7 -6.98 -8.19 -55.44
CA ARG A 7 -7.88 -9.34 -55.24
C ARG A 7 -8.13 -9.53 -53.74
N LYS A 8 -9.38 -9.80 -53.36
CA LYS A 8 -9.71 -10.30 -52.02
C LYS A 8 -8.94 -11.60 -51.78
N ARG A 9 -7.95 -11.57 -50.88
CA ARG A 9 -7.33 -12.76 -50.31
C ARG A 9 -8.38 -13.37 -49.34
N PRO A 10 -8.66 -14.68 -49.37
CA PRO A 10 -9.54 -15.29 -48.39
C PRO A 10 -8.93 -15.12 -46.98
N PRO A 11 -9.75 -15.03 -45.92
CA PRO A 11 -9.24 -14.96 -44.56
C PRO A 11 -8.48 -16.26 -44.25
N VAL A 12 -7.22 -16.12 -43.86
CA VAL A 12 -6.46 -17.25 -43.30
C VAL A 12 -7.08 -17.54 -41.94
N ALA A 13 -7.68 -18.72 -41.79
CA ALA A 13 -8.20 -19.16 -40.50
C ALA A 13 -7.06 -19.18 -39.47
N ALA A 14 -7.34 -18.75 -38.24
CA ALA A 14 -6.37 -18.83 -37.16
C ALA A 14 -5.93 -20.31 -36.98
N PRO A 15 -4.63 -20.59 -36.81
CA PRO A 15 -4.16 -21.94 -36.58
C PRO A 15 -4.81 -22.50 -35.31
N SER A 16 -5.44 -23.67 -35.41
CA SER A 16 -5.98 -24.36 -34.23
C SER A 16 -4.87 -24.60 -33.19
N PRO A 17 -5.18 -24.55 -31.89
CA PRO A 17 -4.17 -24.77 -30.85
C PRO A 17 -3.52 -26.15 -31.04
N ALA A 18 -2.19 -26.17 -31.12
CA ALA A 18 -1.42 -27.39 -31.28
C ALA A 18 -1.69 -28.35 -30.10
N PRO A 19 -1.75 -29.68 -30.35
CA PRO A 19 -2.10 -30.64 -29.32
C PRO A 19 -1.16 -30.57 -28.10
N ALA A 20 -1.70 -30.94 -26.94
CA ALA A 20 -0.98 -30.98 -25.68
C ALA A 20 -0.02 -32.18 -25.64
N THR A 21 1.11 -32.06 -26.36
CA THR A 21 2.33 -32.82 -26.04
C THR A 21 2.74 -32.52 -24.61
N ASP A 22 2.80 -33.56 -23.76
CA ASP A 22 3.24 -33.44 -22.38
C ASP A 22 4.62 -32.79 -22.30
N LEU A 23 4.70 -31.67 -21.59
CA LEU A 23 5.96 -30.98 -21.36
C LEU A 23 6.75 -31.68 -20.24
N PRO A 24 8.09 -31.71 -20.32
CA PRO A 24 8.92 -31.96 -19.15
C PRO A 24 8.48 -31.10 -17.96
N LYS A 25 8.34 -31.72 -16.79
CA LYS A 25 7.78 -31.09 -15.58
C LYS A 25 8.49 -29.77 -15.26
N GLY A 26 7.73 -28.67 -15.26
CA GLY A 26 8.20 -27.33 -14.91
C GLY A 26 8.52 -26.41 -16.10
N LEU A 27 8.38 -26.86 -17.35
CA LEU A 27 8.41 -25.96 -18.51
C LEU A 27 7.03 -25.33 -18.77
N LEU A 28 7.02 -24.04 -19.08
CA LEU A 28 5.89 -23.27 -19.59
C LEU A 28 5.99 -23.15 -21.11
N ARG A 29 4.87 -22.95 -21.81
CA ARG A 29 4.87 -22.56 -23.24
C ARG A 29 4.81 -21.03 -23.33
N PRO A 30 5.51 -20.39 -24.28
CA PRO A 30 5.24 -18.99 -24.60
C PRO A 30 3.83 -18.84 -25.16
N GLU A 31 3.19 -17.73 -24.82
CA GLU A 31 1.90 -17.30 -25.31
C GLU A 31 2.05 -16.03 -26.16
N SER A 32 1.09 -15.81 -27.08
CA SER A 32 1.01 -14.55 -27.82
C SER A 32 0.38 -13.46 -26.95
N ALA A 33 0.63 -12.19 -27.29
CA ALA A 33 0.04 -11.03 -26.63
C ALA A 33 -1.49 -11.12 -26.60
N ALA A 34 -2.10 -11.63 -27.68
CA ALA A 34 -3.53 -11.83 -27.78
C ALA A 34 -4.09 -12.83 -26.75
N SER A 35 -3.33 -13.87 -26.36
CA SER A 35 -3.71 -14.79 -25.29
C SER A 35 -3.48 -14.16 -23.91
N LEU A 36 -2.27 -13.63 -23.69
CA LEU A 36 -1.84 -13.04 -22.43
C LEU A 36 -2.73 -11.86 -21.99
N LEU A 37 -3.20 -11.04 -22.94
CA LEU A 37 -4.07 -9.89 -22.66
C LEU A 37 -5.56 -10.25 -22.63
N ALA A 38 -5.99 -11.47 -22.98
CA ALA A 38 -7.40 -11.83 -23.13
C ALA A 38 -8.20 -11.88 -21.81
N THR A 39 -7.54 -11.85 -20.64
CA THR A 39 -8.25 -11.98 -19.36
C THR A 39 -9.18 -10.77 -19.12
N PRO A 40 -10.36 -10.94 -18.48
CA PRO A 40 -11.27 -9.83 -18.23
C PRO A 40 -10.66 -8.66 -17.44
N ARG A 41 -9.71 -8.94 -16.53
CA ARG A 41 -8.91 -7.92 -15.82
C ARG A 41 -8.09 -7.08 -16.82
N ARG A 42 -7.29 -7.75 -17.66
CA ARG A 42 -6.36 -7.10 -18.61
C ARG A 42 -7.11 -6.36 -19.71
N GLN A 43 -8.22 -6.91 -20.23
CA GLN A 43 -9.12 -6.19 -21.15
C GLN A 43 -9.71 -4.93 -20.52
N LYS A 44 -10.15 -4.97 -19.26
CA LYS A 44 -10.68 -3.79 -18.55
C LYS A 44 -9.59 -2.73 -18.34
N LEU A 45 -8.36 -3.13 -18.01
CA LEU A 45 -7.21 -2.22 -17.90
C LEU A 45 -6.88 -1.55 -19.24
N LEU A 46 -6.84 -2.31 -20.35
CA LEU A 46 -6.61 -1.77 -21.70
C LEU A 46 -7.69 -0.75 -22.11
N GLU A 47 -8.95 -1.00 -21.78
CA GLU A 47 -10.06 -0.09 -22.06
C GLU A 47 -9.97 1.19 -21.19
N HIS A 48 -9.58 1.09 -19.90
CA HIS A 48 -9.26 2.29 -19.09
C HIS A 48 -8.07 3.10 -19.65
N ILE A 49 -7.03 2.42 -20.14
CA ILE A 49 -5.86 3.06 -20.76
C ILE A 49 -6.31 3.81 -22.03
N TRP A 50 -7.12 3.17 -22.90
CA TRP A 50 -7.68 3.83 -24.08
C TRP A 50 -8.50 5.08 -23.72
N GLN A 51 -9.45 4.95 -22.79
CA GLN A 51 -10.32 6.04 -22.33
C GLN A 51 -9.54 7.26 -21.79
N ARG A 52 -8.33 7.06 -21.25
CA ARG A 52 -7.47 8.15 -20.73
C ARG A 52 -6.61 8.83 -21.79
N THR A 53 -6.42 8.19 -22.95
CA THR A 53 -5.66 8.76 -24.08
C THR A 53 -6.51 9.63 -25.01
N SER A 54 -7.84 9.48 -24.99
CA SER A 54 -8.78 10.17 -25.90
C SER A 54 -8.55 9.94 -27.41
N LEU A 55 -7.71 8.98 -27.79
CA LEU A 55 -7.31 8.74 -29.17
C LEU A 55 -8.32 7.90 -29.95
N SER A 56 -8.32 8.01 -31.29
CA SER A 56 -9.03 7.04 -32.14
C SER A 56 -8.46 5.63 -31.93
N ARG A 57 -9.29 4.58 -32.07
CA ARG A 57 -8.84 3.19 -31.89
C ARG A 57 -7.67 2.81 -32.83
N ARG A 58 -7.45 3.52 -33.96
CA ARG A 58 -6.28 3.35 -34.84
C ARG A 58 -5.02 3.96 -34.24
N GLN A 59 -5.07 5.21 -33.77
CA GLN A 59 -3.91 5.86 -33.12
C GLN A 59 -3.55 5.12 -31.83
N PHE A 60 -4.55 4.72 -31.04
CA PHE A 60 -4.35 3.90 -29.84
C PHE A 60 -3.69 2.55 -30.15
N ALA A 61 -4.08 1.90 -31.25
CA ALA A 61 -3.47 0.64 -31.66
C ALA A 61 -1.96 0.80 -31.88
N THR A 62 -1.53 1.79 -32.66
CA THR A 62 -0.11 2.06 -32.90
C THR A 62 0.63 2.55 -31.66
N LEU A 63 0.14 3.61 -31.00
CA LEU A 63 0.91 4.30 -29.97
C LEU A 63 0.90 3.61 -28.60
N TYR A 64 -0.13 2.82 -28.26
CA TYR A 64 -0.27 2.24 -26.92
C TYR A 64 -0.41 0.72 -26.96
N ARG A 65 -1.32 0.20 -27.80
CA ARG A 65 -1.58 -1.25 -27.84
C ARG A 65 -0.36 -2.03 -28.31
N THR A 66 0.33 -1.62 -29.37
CA THR A 66 1.51 -2.33 -29.88
C THR A 66 2.65 -2.40 -28.84
N PRO A 67 3.08 -1.31 -28.17
CA PRO A 67 4.02 -1.40 -27.04
C PRO A 67 3.56 -2.29 -25.88
N LEU A 68 2.25 -2.33 -25.57
CA LEU A 68 1.70 -3.21 -24.52
C LEU A 68 1.64 -4.68 -24.95
N GLU A 69 1.44 -4.96 -26.25
CA GLU A 69 1.52 -6.30 -26.83
C GLU A 69 2.98 -6.79 -26.85
N HIS A 70 3.94 -5.93 -27.21
CA HIS A 70 5.38 -6.22 -27.07
C HIS A 70 5.79 -6.47 -25.61
N TYR A 71 5.30 -5.67 -24.65
CA TYR A 71 5.56 -5.90 -23.22
C TYR A 71 5.03 -7.28 -22.78
N ALA A 72 3.79 -7.62 -23.15
CA ALA A 72 3.20 -8.92 -22.85
C ALA A 72 4.04 -10.09 -23.40
N GLU A 73 4.44 -10.03 -24.67
CA GLU A 73 5.23 -11.11 -25.28
C GLU A 73 6.66 -11.22 -24.72
N LEU A 74 7.20 -10.16 -24.12
CA LEU A 74 8.51 -10.17 -23.44
C LEU A 74 8.43 -10.61 -21.97
N VAL A 75 7.40 -10.22 -21.21
CA VAL A 75 7.25 -10.60 -19.79
C VAL A 75 6.48 -11.91 -19.56
N GLN A 76 5.70 -12.38 -20.55
CA GLN A 76 5.04 -13.69 -20.56
C GLN A 76 4.31 -13.98 -19.23
N GLN A 77 4.63 -15.10 -18.59
CA GLN A 77 4.10 -15.53 -17.29
C GLN A 77 5.04 -15.21 -16.11
N PHE A 78 5.96 -14.24 -16.22
CA PHE A 78 6.85 -13.89 -15.12
C PHE A 78 6.12 -13.14 -13.97
N PRO A 79 6.45 -13.43 -12.69
CA PRO A 79 6.03 -12.64 -11.54
C PRO A 79 6.86 -11.36 -11.39
N ALA A 80 6.27 -10.29 -10.85
CA ALA A 80 6.96 -9.02 -10.60
C ALA A 80 7.76 -9.01 -9.27
N SER A 81 7.51 -9.99 -8.40
CA SER A 81 8.14 -10.14 -7.08
C SER A 81 8.15 -11.62 -6.66
N GLU A 82 9.03 -12.01 -5.74
CA GLU A 82 9.04 -13.36 -5.14
C GLU A 82 7.94 -13.60 -4.11
N SER A 83 7.56 -12.55 -3.37
CA SER A 83 6.89 -12.71 -2.06
C SER A 83 5.91 -11.59 -1.70
N HIS A 84 5.64 -10.69 -2.65
CA HIS A 84 4.76 -9.53 -2.47
C HIS A 84 3.62 -9.53 -3.50
N HIS A 85 3.03 -8.36 -3.74
CA HIS A 85 2.08 -8.13 -4.82
C HIS A 85 2.68 -8.57 -6.16
N HIS A 86 1.82 -9.10 -7.05
CA HIS A 86 2.23 -9.67 -8.34
C HIS A 86 3.25 -10.84 -8.28
N ALA A 87 3.40 -11.50 -7.12
CA ALA A 87 4.14 -12.76 -6.97
C ALA A 87 3.35 -14.00 -7.45
N TYR A 88 2.85 -13.94 -8.68
CA TYR A 88 2.09 -15.01 -9.32
C TYR A 88 2.40 -15.06 -10.84
N PRO A 89 2.13 -16.18 -11.54
CA PRO A 89 2.35 -16.29 -12.98
C PRO A 89 1.63 -15.18 -13.75
N GLY A 90 2.40 -14.44 -14.56
CA GLY A 90 1.93 -13.29 -15.34
C GLY A 90 1.73 -12.01 -14.52
N GLY A 91 2.10 -12.00 -13.24
CA GLY A 91 1.95 -10.82 -12.38
C GLY A 91 2.70 -9.60 -12.88
N MET A 92 3.84 -9.77 -13.58
CA MET A 92 4.55 -8.63 -14.18
C MET A 92 3.75 -7.96 -15.30
N LEU A 93 2.93 -8.72 -16.04
CA LEU A 93 2.01 -8.14 -17.03
C LEU A 93 0.89 -7.32 -16.37
N ASP A 94 0.31 -7.81 -15.27
CA ASP A 94 -0.73 -7.06 -14.54
C ASP A 94 -0.16 -5.79 -13.89
N HIS A 95 1.03 -5.88 -13.24
CA HIS A 95 1.77 -4.75 -12.67
C HIS A 95 2.04 -3.64 -13.69
N GLY A 96 2.57 -4.01 -14.87
CA GLY A 96 2.84 -3.06 -15.95
C GLY A 96 1.58 -2.38 -16.50
N LEU A 97 0.51 -3.15 -16.74
CA LEU A 97 -0.78 -2.60 -17.21
C LEU A 97 -1.41 -1.65 -16.17
N GLU A 98 -1.31 -1.98 -14.88
CA GLU A 98 -1.86 -1.16 -13.81
C GLU A 98 -1.10 0.15 -13.64
N ILE A 99 0.23 0.13 -13.63
CA ILE A 99 1.04 1.34 -13.48
C ILE A 99 0.89 2.27 -14.69
N VAL A 100 0.74 1.74 -15.92
CA VAL A 100 0.36 2.56 -17.09
C VAL A 100 -1.02 3.20 -16.91
N ALA A 101 -2.02 2.44 -16.46
CA ALA A 101 -3.36 2.98 -16.21
C ALA A 101 -3.36 4.06 -15.12
N TYR A 102 -2.54 3.90 -14.07
CA TYR A 102 -2.38 4.87 -12.98
C TYR A 102 -1.65 6.13 -13.40
N ALA A 103 -0.51 6.00 -14.07
CA ALA A 103 0.27 7.13 -14.55
C ALA A 103 -0.55 8.00 -15.53
N LEU A 104 -1.35 7.36 -16.39
CA LEU A 104 -2.32 8.06 -17.25
C LEU A 104 -3.45 8.76 -16.48
N LYS A 105 -3.90 8.25 -15.31
CA LYS A 105 -4.87 8.98 -14.48
C LYS A 105 -4.23 10.19 -13.79
N LEU A 106 -3.03 10.01 -13.23
CA LEU A 106 -2.30 11.11 -12.58
C LEU A 106 -1.91 12.19 -13.60
N ARG A 107 -1.59 11.81 -14.85
CA ARG A 107 -1.38 12.75 -15.97
C ARG A 107 -2.57 13.68 -16.22
N GLN A 108 -3.81 13.24 -15.99
CA GLN A 108 -5.02 14.04 -16.26
C GLN A 108 -5.20 15.24 -15.33
N SER A 109 -4.63 15.22 -14.12
CA SER A 109 -4.67 16.37 -13.20
C SER A 109 -3.55 17.40 -13.41
N HIS A 110 -2.67 17.18 -14.40
CA HIS A 110 -1.51 18.02 -14.68
C HIS A 110 -1.64 18.77 -16.01
N LEU A 111 -1.03 19.95 -16.09
CA LEU A 111 -0.78 20.65 -17.36
C LEU A 111 0.73 20.57 -17.64
N LEU A 112 1.11 19.88 -18.73
CA LEU A 112 2.49 19.57 -19.09
C LEU A 112 2.80 20.08 -20.51
N PRO A 113 3.99 20.67 -20.76
CA PRO A 113 5.09 20.89 -19.80
C PRO A 113 4.73 21.92 -18.71
N ILE A 114 5.29 21.72 -17.51
CA ILE A 114 5.09 22.64 -16.38
C ILE A 114 5.73 23.99 -16.72
N GLY A 115 4.97 25.07 -16.60
CA GLY A 115 5.43 26.43 -16.90
C GLY A 115 5.46 26.81 -18.39
N GLY A 116 5.15 25.87 -19.30
CA GLY A 116 4.90 26.19 -20.71
C GLY A 116 3.60 27.00 -20.89
N SER A 117 3.43 27.64 -22.05
CA SER A 117 2.18 28.34 -22.35
C SER A 117 1.02 27.35 -22.58
N PRO A 118 -0.26 27.78 -22.48
CA PRO A 118 -1.39 26.93 -22.82
C PRO A 118 -1.36 26.39 -24.26
N GLU A 119 -0.71 27.11 -25.19
CA GLU A 119 -0.52 26.67 -26.58
C GLU A 119 0.53 25.55 -26.67
N ASP A 120 1.68 25.70 -25.98
CA ASP A 120 2.70 24.64 -25.88
C ASP A 120 2.14 23.40 -25.20
N GLN A 121 1.40 23.58 -24.11
CA GLN A 121 0.77 22.50 -23.36
C GLN A 121 -0.27 21.73 -24.19
N ALA A 122 -1.03 22.42 -25.06
CA ALA A 122 -1.91 21.77 -26.01
C ALA A 122 -1.11 21.03 -27.10
N ALA A 123 -0.14 21.70 -27.73
CA ALA A 123 0.65 21.17 -28.84
C ALA A 123 1.52 19.95 -28.49
N GLN A 124 1.99 19.87 -27.24
CA GLN A 124 2.81 18.75 -26.75
C GLN A 124 2.01 17.70 -25.96
N SER A 125 0.69 17.88 -25.74
CA SER A 125 -0.09 17.07 -24.79
C SER A 125 -0.06 15.56 -25.09
N GLU A 126 -0.17 15.17 -26.36
CA GLU A 126 -0.13 13.76 -26.78
C GLU A 126 1.24 13.13 -26.52
N ALA A 127 2.33 13.84 -26.79
CA ALA A 127 3.70 13.38 -26.57
C ALA A 127 3.99 13.16 -25.07
N TRP A 128 3.66 14.14 -24.22
CA TRP A 128 3.77 14.00 -22.76
C TRP A 128 2.93 12.83 -22.23
N THR A 129 1.75 12.59 -22.79
CA THR A 129 0.86 11.50 -22.36
C THR A 129 1.38 10.12 -22.79
N ALA A 130 1.91 10.00 -24.01
CA ALA A 130 2.55 8.78 -24.50
C ALA A 130 3.83 8.45 -23.72
N ALA A 131 4.69 9.46 -23.48
CA ALA A 131 5.92 9.27 -22.71
C ALA A 131 5.65 8.93 -21.23
N VAL A 132 4.59 9.47 -20.60
CA VAL A 132 4.15 9.02 -19.26
C VAL A 132 3.77 7.53 -19.29
N ALA A 133 3.01 7.07 -20.30
CA ALA A 133 2.68 5.67 -20.44
C ALA A 133 3.90 4.78 -20.73
N TYR A 134 4.87 5.22 -21.54
CA TYR A 134 6.08 4.45 -21.84
C TYR A 134 7.01 4.38 -20.63
N ALA A 135 7.21 5.49 -19.91
CA ALA A 135 7.97 5.54 -18.67
C ALA A 135 7.34 4.62 -17.60
N ALA A 136 6.02 4.64 -17.47
CA ALA A 136 5.26 3.76 -16.58
C ALA A 136 5.35 2.28 -16.99
N LEU A 137 5.37 1.95 -18.28
CA LEU A 137 5.50 0.58 -18.77
C LEU A 137 6.93 0.03 -18.56
N LEU A 138 7.94 0.88 -18.74
CA LEU A 138 9.35 0.49 -18.77
C LEU A 138 10.05 0.55 -17.40
N HIS A 139 9.48 1.22 -16.38
CA HIS A 139 10.11 1.49 -15.08
C HIS A 139 10.83 0.27 -14.46
N ASP A 140 10.15 -0.89 -14.49
CA ASP A 140 10.58 -2.16 -13.88
C ASP A 140 11.09 -3.20 -14.90
N ILE A 141 11.08 -2.91 -16.21
CA ILE A 141 11.26 -3.97 -17.22
C ILE A 141 12.63 -4.66 -17.13
N GLY A 142 13.66 -3.94 -16.67
CA GLY A 142 15.00 -4.50 -16.44
C GLY A 142 15.03 -5.69 -15.47
N LYS A 143 14.00 -5.93 -14.65
CA LYS A 143 13.89 -7.10 -13.76
C LYS A 143 14.03 -8.41 -14.54
N ILE A 144 13.46 -8.53 -15.73
CA ILE A 144 13.57 -9.76 -16.55
C ILE A 144 14.97 -9.98 -17.13
N ALA A 145 15.85 -8.97 -17.07
CA ALA A 145 17.24 -9.04 -17.54
C ALA A 145 18.25 -9.36 -16.42
N VAL A 146 17.97 -8.98 -15.17
CA VAL A 146 18.93 -9.12 -14.05
C VAL A 146 18.42 -9.83 -12.81
N ASP A 147 17.10 -9.86 -12.57
CA ASP A 147 16.52 -10.52 -11.38
C ASP A 147 16.12 -11.98 -11.67
N LEU A 148 15.85 -12.32 -12.93
CA LEU A 148 15.47 -13.66 -13.39
C LEU A 148 16.64 -14.39 -14.06
N HIS A 149 16.61 -15.72 -13.93
CA HIS A 149 17.41 -16.66 -14.69
C HIS A 149 16.44 -17.56 -15.47
N VAL A 150 16.45 -17.44 -16.80
CA VAL A 150 15.48 -18.07 -17.71
C VAL A 150 16.21 -19.04 -18.63
N GLU A 151 15.72 -20.28 -18.69
CA GLU A 151 16.32 -21.39 -19.43
C GLU A 151 15.30 -21.94 -20.43
N LEU A 152 15.73 -22.12 -21.68
CA LEU A 152 14.92 -22.67 -22.77
C LEU A 152 14.93 -24.20 -22.76
N SER A 153 14.02 -24.81 -23.54
CA SER A 153 13.90 -26.27 -23.66
C SER A 153 15.14 -26.99 -24.23
N ASP A 154 16.06 -26.27 -24.85
CA ASP A 154 17.35 -26.78 -25.30
C ASP A 154 18.48 -26.63 -24.25
N GLY A 155 18.19 -26.07 -23.07
CA GLY A 155 19.15 -25.79 -21.99
C GLY A 155 19.95 -24.49 -22.15
N SER A 156 19.70 -23.71 -23.20
CA SER A 156 20.31 -22.39 -23.38
C SER A 156 19.65 -21.32 -22.51
N LEU A 157 20.41 -20.27 -22.19
CA LEU A 157 19.89 -19.13 -21.44
C LEU A 157 19.18 -18.16 -22.38
N TRP A 158 17.96 -17.77 -22.02
CA TRP A 158 17.29 -16.66 -22.70
C TRP A 158 17.81 -15.33 -22.19
N HIS A 159 17.94 -14.38 -23.11
CA HIS A 159 18.28 -13.00 -22.81
C HIS A 159 17.22 -12.09 -23.44
N PRO A 160 16.56 -11.20 -22.67
CA PRO A 160 15.44 -10.40 -23.16
C PRO A 160 15.80 -9.41 -24.27
N TRP A 161 17.08 -9.03 -24.39
CA TRP A 161 17.55 -8.20 -25.52
C TRP A 161 17.70 -8.98 -26.84
N HIS A 162 17.48 -10.31 -26.85
CA HIS A 162 17.31 -11.11 -28.08
C HIS A 162 15.84 -11.15 -28.57
N GLY A 163 14.90 -10.56 -27.84
CA GLY A 163 13.47 -10.55 -28.17
C GLY A 163 12.65 -11.59 -27.38
N PRO A 164 11.36 -11.75 -27.72
CA PRO A 164 10.40 -12.57 -26.96
C PRO A 164 10.73 -14.06 -26.98
N LEU A 165 10.09 -14.80 -26.06
CA LEU A 165 10.26 -16.24 -25.93
C LEU A 165 9.57 -17.00 -27.07
N HIS A 166 10.32 -17.87 -27.77
CA HIS A 166 9.81 -18.70 -28.88
C HIS A 166 9.89 -20.21 -28.60
N GLN A 167 10.53 -20.63 -27.51
CA GLN A 167 10.63 -22.01 -27.06
C GLN A 167 9.98 -22.19 -25.68
N PRO A 168 9.51 -23.39 -25.31
CA PRO A 168 9.17 -23.71 -23.93
C PRO A 168 10.31 -23.37 -22.99
N TYR A 169 9.99 -22.84 -21.81
CA TYR A 169 10.97 -22.22 -20.92
C TYR A 169 10.67 -22.52 -19.45
N ARG A 170 11.68 -22.46 -18.60
CA ARG A 170 11.55 -22.37 -17.14
C ARG A 170 12.31 -21.16 -16.63
N PHE A 171 11.93 -20.67 -15.46
CA PHE A 171 12.62 -19.57 -14.80
C PHE A 171 12.77 -19.81 -13.31
N ARG A 172 13.76 -19.15 -12.73
CA ARG A 172 13.96 -18.97 -11.29
C ARG A 172 14.44 -17.55 -11.03
N TYR A 173 14.30 -17.08 -9.80
CA TYR A 173 15.01 -15.88 -9.38
C TYR A 173 16.51 -16.15 -9.21
N ARG A 174 17.30 -15.09 -9.31
CA ARG A 174 18.74 -15.11 -9.06
C ARG A 174 19.04 -14.88 -7.58
N ASP A 175 20.00 -15.64 -7.09
CA ASP A 175 20.46 -15.59 -5.69
C ASP A 175 21.35 -14.36 -5.44
N ASP A 176 21.95 -13.82 -6.50
CA ASP A 176 22.94 -12.74 -6.52
C ASP A 176 22.37 -11.37 -6.95
N ARG A 177 21.09 -11.10 -6.66
CA ARG A 177 20.39 -9.87 -7.07
C ARG A 177 20.88 -8.60 -6.37
N GLU A 178 21.31 -7.63 -7.16
CA GLU A 178 21.48 -6.25 -6.73
C GLU A 178 20.20 -5.45 -7.03
N TYR A 179 19.41 -5.14 -5.99
CA TYR A 179 18.06 -4.56 -6.13
C TYR A 179 18.00 -3.18 -6.85
N ARG A 180 19.12 -2.50 -7.07
CA ARG A 180 19.18 -1.25 -7.85
C ARG A 180 19.53 -1.45 -9.33
N LEU A 181 20.00 -2.64 -9.71
CA LEU A 181 20.51 -2.91 -11.05
C LEU A 181 19.40 -2.98 -12.10
N HIS A 182 18.19 -3.44 -11.74
CA HIS A 182 17.08 -3.52 -12.70
C HIS A 182 16.68 -2.15 -13.26
N SER A 183 16.73 -1.08 -12.46
CA SER A 183 16.41 0.29 -12.91
C SER A 183 17.38 0.80 -13.98
N ALA A 184 18.64 0.37 -13.94
CA ALA A 184 19.63 0.64 -14.98
C ALA A 184 19.50 -0.33 -16.17
N ALA A 185 19.14 -1.59 -15.91
CA ALA A 185 18.98 -2.63 -16.93
C ALA A 185 17.78 -2.38 -17.88
N THR A 186 16.82 -1.52 -17.51
CA THR A 186 15.78 -1.00 -18.42
C THR A 186 16.37 -0.40 -19.70
N GLY A 187 17.59 0.17 -19.62
CA GLY A 187 18.36 0.64 -20.78
C GLY A 187 18.70 -0.43 -21.84
N LEU A 188 18.60 -1.71 -21.51
CA LEU A 188 18.80 -2.82 -22.45
C LEU A 188 17.55 -3.13 -23.28
N LEU A 189 16.36 -2.74 -22.81
CA LEU A 189 15.08 -3.31 -23.27
C LEU A 189 14.08 -2.33 -23.87
N TYR A 190 14.22 -1.01 -23.69
CA TYR A 190 13.25 -0.05 -24.26
C TYR A 190 13.09 -0.16 -25.78
N ARG A 191 14.13 -0.62 -26.51
CA ARG A 191 14.10 -0.89 -27.97
C ARG A 191 13.36 -2.17 -28.38
N GLN A 192 13.03 -3.06 -27.45
CA GLN A 192 12.17 -4.22 -27.72
C GLN A 192 10.68 -3.84 -27.73
N LEU A 193 10.33 -2.67 -27.18
CA LEU A 193 8.95 -2.23 -27.01
C LEU A 193 8.63 -0.97 -27.83
N LEU A 194 9.54 0.02 -27.79
CA LEU A 194 9.44 1.27 -28.54
C LEU A 194 10.21 1.15 -29.85
N ASP A 195 9.50 1.36 -30.96
CA ASP A 195 10.04 1.30 -32.32
C ASP A 195 10.87 2.56 -32.67
N ARG A 196 11.21 2.76 -33.94
CA ARG A 196 11.98 3.94 -34.38
C ARG A 196 11.09 5.17 -34.32
N ASP A 197 9.96 5.12 -34.99
CA ASP A 197 9.01 6.20 -35.20
C ASP A 197 8.55 6.84 -33.87
N ALA A 198 8.30 6.04 -32.83
CA ALA A 198 7.93 6.53 -31.50
C ALA A 198 9.08 7.26 -30.76
N LEU A 199 10.33 6.80 -30.91
CA LEU A 199 11.49 7.46 -30.31
C LEU A 199 11.89 8.71 -31.09
N ASP A 200 11.87 8.64 -32.42
CA ASP A 200 12.16 9.77 -33.30
C ASP A 200 11.13 10.89 -33.07
N TRP A 201 9.84 10.56 -32.94
CA TRP A 201 8.76 11.49 -32.54
C TRP A 201 9.01 12.13 -31.17
N LEU A 202 9.25 11.33 -30.13
CA LEU A 202 9.46 11.86 -28.76
C LEU A 202 10.74 12.67 -28.63
N SER A 203 11.77 12.40 -29.43
CA SER A 203 13.01 13.20 -29.47
C SER A 203 12.80 14.63 -30.00
N GLY A 204 11.69 14.88 -30.73
CA GLY A 204 11.28 16.19 -31.20
C GLY A 204 10.82 17.17 -30.11
N TYR A 205 10.71 16.72 -28.85
CA TYR A 205 10.23 17.50 -27.71
C TYR A 205 11.33 17.60 -26.63
N PRO A 206 12.23 18.60 -26.67
CA PRO A 206 13.42 18.64 -25.80
C PRO A 206 13.12 18.59 -24.29
N ASP A 207 12.08 19.31 -23.85
CA ASP A 207 11.65 19.38 -22.44
C ASP A 207 11.13 18.04 -21.91
N LEU A 208 10.72 17.14 -22.80
CA LEU A 208 10.23 15.79 -22.50
C LEU A 208 11.32 14.73 -22.64
N TRP A 209 12.16 14.86 -23.68
CA TRP A 209 13.16 13.87 -24.05
C TRP A 209 14.21 13.66 -22.96
N GLY A 210 14.69 14.75 -22.34
CA GLY A 210 15.62 14.68 -21.19
C GLY A 210 15.04 13.88 -20.01
N PRO A 211 13.87 14.27 -19.45
CA PRO A 211 13.16 13.51 -18.44
C PRO A 211 12.93 12.03 -18.78
N LEU A 212 12.52 11.72 -20.02
CA LEU A 212 12.28 10.34 -20.44
C LEU A 212 13.55 9.49 -20.38
N LEU A 213 14.67 10.01 -20.88
CA LEU A 213 15.96 9.32 -20.79
C LEU A 213 16.42 9.12 -19.34
N TYR A 214 16.12 10.04 -18.42
CA TYR A 214 16.42 9.85 -17.00
C TYR A 214 15.59 8.73 -16.35
N VAL A 215 14.29 8.58 -16.69
CA VAL A 215 13.50 7.43 -16.21
C VAL A 215 14.06 6.11 -16.77
N LEU A 216 14.37 6.05 -18.07
CA LEU A 216 14.90 4.84 -18.71
C LEU A 216 16.30 4.45 -18.21
N ALA A 217 17.03 5.38 -17.59
CA ALA A 217 18.30 5.17 -16.91
C ALA A 217 18.17 5.00 -15.38
N GLY A 218 16.95 4.86 -14.85
CA GLY A 218 16.67 4.66 -13.42
C GLY A 218 16.89 5.87 -12.51
N GLN A 219 17.08 7.07 -13.06
CA GLN A 219 17.40 8.32 -12.36
C GLN A 219 16.13 9.17 -12.17
N TYR A 220 15.14 8.63 -11.48
CA TYR A 220 13.81 9.24 -11.27
C TYR A 220 13.89 10.66 -10.67
N GLU A 221 14.87 10.90 -9.80
CA GLU A 221 15.14 12.20 -9.16
C GLU A 221 15.55 13.30 -10.16
N ARG A 222 16.01 12.91 -11.36
CA ARG A 222 16.40 13.82 -12.45
C ARG A 222 15.34 13.92 -13.55
N ALA A 223 14.29 13.09 -13.49
CA ALA A 223 13.18 13.09 -14.43
C ALA A 223 12.04 14.05 -14.07
N GLY A 224 12.14 14.77 -12.94
CA GLY A 224 11.12 15.72 -12.47
C GLY A 224 9.71 15.10 -12.46
N VAL A 225 8.72 15.84 -12.95
CA VAL A 225 7.32 15.40 -13.00
C VAL A 225 7.10 14.05 -13.70
N LEU A 226 7.91 13.69 -14.71
CA LEU A 226 7.79 12.39 -15.37
C LEU A 226 8.19 11.25 -14.42
N GLY A 227 9.27 11.43 -13.66
CA GLY A 227 9.70 10.50 -12.61
C GLY A 227 8.71 10.45 -11.45
N GLU A 228 8.22 11.62 -11.01
CA GLU A 228 7.21 11.72 -9.95
C GLU A 228 5.91 11.00 -10.30
N LEU A 229 5.39 11.16 -11.53
CA LEU A 229 4.18 10.50 -11.99
C LEU A 229 4.33 8.96 -12.00
N VAL A 230 5.48 8.44 -12.42
CA VAL A 230 5.76 6.98 -12.39
C VAL A 230 5.88 6.47 -10.95
N VAL A 231 6.62 7.18 -10.09
CA VAL A 231 6.78 6.81 -8.67
C VAL A 231 5.46 6.92 -7.90
N GLN A 232 4.56 7.83 -8.27
CA GLN A 232 3.22 7.90 -7.71
C GLN A 232 2.32 6.78 -8.25
N ALA A 233 2.46 6.39 -9.52
CA ALA A 233 1.67 5.32 -10.14
C ALA A 233 2.00 3.93 -9.59
N ASP A 234 3.28 3.61 -9.39
CA ASP A 234 3.74 2.39 -8.70
C ASP A 234 3.18 2.29 -7.27
N ARG A 235 3.26 3.38 -6.50
CA ARG A 235 2.67 3.44 -5.14
C ARG A 235 1.15 3.28 -5.15
N ALA A 236 0.48 3.63 -6.25
CA ALA A 236 -0.97 3.55 -6.38
C ALA A 236 -1.47 2.16 -6.82
N SER A 237 -0.76 1.44 -7.71
CA SER A 237 -1.13 0.08 -8.12
C SER A 237 -1.11 -0.88 -6.92
N VAL A 238 -0.02 -0.87 -6.16
CA VAL A 238 0.16 -1.66 -4.93
C VAL A 238 -0.97 -1.42 -3.91
N ALA A 239 -1.56 -0.23 -3.89
CA ALA A 239 -2.62 0.12 -2.95
C ALA A 239 -4.02 -0.37 -3.32
N GLN A 240 -4.37 -0.46 -4.62
CA GLN A 240 -5.73 -0.82 -5.03
C GLN A 240 -6.04 -2.31 -4.81
N GLU A 241 -5.09 -3.23 -5.04
CA GLU A 241 -5.31 -4.66 -4.74
C GLU A 241 -5.60 -4.93 -3.25
N LEU A 242 -5.20 -4.04 -2.35
CA LEU A 242 -5.36 -4.19 -0.89
C LEU A 242 -6.75 -3.77 -0.36
N GLY A 243 -7.61 -3.14 -1.17
CA GLY A 243 -9.03 -2.96 -0.86
C GLY A 243 -9.37 -2.04 0.32
N GLY A 244 -8.57 -1.00 0.58
CA GLY A 244 -8.80 -0.03 1.65
C GLY A 244 -8.04 1.29 1.47
N ASP A 245 -8.20 2.23 2.41
CA ASP A 245 -7.51 3.55 2.43
C ASP A 245 -5.98 3.40 2.27
N PRO A 246 -5.40 3.83 1.13
CA PRO A 246 -3.98 3.58 0.80
C PRO A 246 -2.97 4.10 1.83
N ALA A 247 -3.21 5.29 2.39
CA ALA A 247 -2.12 6.07 2.99
C ALA A 247 -1.80 5.64 4.43
N ARG A 248 -2.81 5.28 5.21
CA ARG A 248 -2.68 5.13 6.68
C ARG A 248 -2.38 3.71 7.16
N ALA A 249 -2.66 2.68 6.36
CA ALA A 249 -2.59 1.30 6.83
C ALA A 249 -1.18 0.69 6.77
N MET A 250 -0.51 0.75 5.61
CA MET A 250 0.66 -0.11 5.32
C MET A 250 1.95 0.63 4.94
N ALA A 251 1.89 1.74 4.19
CA ALA A 251 3.06 2.59 3.96
C ALA A 251 3.56 3.21 5.29
N ALA A 252 2.61 3.69 6.10
CA ALA A 252 2.80 4.10 7.50
C ALA A 252 3.11 2.94 8.48
N HIS A 253 3.31 1.71 7.99
CA HIS A 253 3.80 0.57 8.77
C HIS A 253 5.17 0.10 8.28
N LYS A 254 5.40 -0.19 6.98
CA LYS A 254 6.72 -0.67 6.50
C LYS A 254 7.81 0.41 6.59
N HIS A 255 7.61 1.60 6.02
CA HIS A 255 8.61 2.67 6.12
C HIS A 255 8.66 3.29 7.53
N ALA A 256 7.54 3.29 8.25
CA ALA A 256 7.54 3.70 9.65
C ALA A 256 8.31 2.72 10.54
N LEU A 257 8.17 1.40 10.35
CA LEU A 257 8.94 0.40 11.10
C LEU A 257 10.43 0.47 10.74
N GLN A 258 10.77 0.59 9.44
CA GLN A 258 12.16 0.77 9.01
C GLN A 258 12.79 2.04 9.63
N ARG A 259 12.08 3.18 9.60
CA ARG A 259 12.54 4.43 10.24
C ARG A 259 12.64 4.29 11.76
N LYS A 260 11.60 3.77 12.43
CA LYS A 260 11.58 3.55 13.90
C LYS A 260 12.66 2.58 14.37
N LEU A 261 12.94 1.51 13.61
CA LEU A 261 14.05 0.59 13.88
C LEU A 261 15.40 1.31 13.81
N LEU A 262 15.62 2.15 12.79
CA LEU A 262 16.87 2.90 12.61
C LEU A 262 17.02 4.01 13.66
N ASP A 263 15.98 4.80 13.90
CA ASP A 263 15.94 5.86 14.91
C ASP A 263 16.08 5.28 16.32
N GLY A 264 15.45 4.14 16.59
CA GLY A 264 15.60 3.38 17.82
C GLY A 264 17.01 2.82 17.99
N LEU A 265 17.66 2.35 16.91
CA LEU A 265 19.05 1.92 16.96
C LEU A 265 19.99 3.11 17.23
N ARG A 266 19.77 4.26 16.58
CA ARG A 266 20.51 5.52 16.82
C ARG A 266 20.36 6.01 18.25
N TYR A 267 19.13 6.04 18.78
CA TYR A 267 18.86 6.35 20.19
C TYR A 267 19.61 5.40 21.13
N LEU A 268 19.55 4.09 20.89
CA LEU A 268 20.28 3.10 21.70
C LEU A 268 21.80 3.31 21.62
N LEU A 269 22.35 3.56 20.43
CA LEU A 269 23.79 3.77 20.21
C LEU A 269 24.31 5.08 20.80
N LYS A 270 23.42 6.03 21.11
CA LYS A 270 23.74 7.29 21.78
C LYS A 270 23.54 7.24 23.30
N GLU A 271 22.45 6.61 23.77
CA GLU A 271 21.96 6.77 25.15
C GLU A 271 21.99 5.46 25.99
N GLN A 272 22.14 4.26 25.39
CA GLN A 272 21.99 2.97 26.11
C GLN A 272 22.97 1.83 25.76
N LEU A 273 23.73 1.92 24.66
CA LEU A 273 24.71 0.92 24.24
C LEU A 273 26.12 1.47 24.47
N LYS A 274 26.90 0.80 25.31
CA LYS A 274 28.28 1.19 25.58
C LYS A 274 29.19 0.65 24.48
N LEU A 275 29.74 1.53 23.64
CA LEU A 275 30.65 1.14 22.55
C LEU A 275 32.12 1.24 22.98
N ASN A 276 32.97 0.40 22.38
CA ASN A 276 34.43 0.40 22.53
C ASN A 276 34.95 0.34 23.99
N GLN A 277 34.19 -0.24 24.93
CA GLN A 277 34.60 -0.31 26.34
C GLN A 277 35.65 -1.41 26.59
N PRO A 278 36.49 -1.28 27.64
CA PRO A 278 37.51 -2.29 27.97
C PRO A 278 36.96 -3.63 28.47
N GLU A 279 35.76 -3.63 29.05
CA GLU A 279 35.16 -4.79 29.72
C GLU A 279 33.72 -5.03 29.22
N ALA A 280 32.74 -4.28 29.74
CA ALA A 280 31.32 -4.44 29.43
C ALA A 280 30.90 -3.56 28.22
N SER A 281 31.34 -3.95 27.02
CA SER A 281 30.93 -3.31 25.76
C SER A 281 29.70 -4.00 25.15
N ASP A 282 28.70 -3.21 24.73
CA ASP A 282 27.56 -3.66 23.93
C ASP A 282 27.91 -3.80 22.43
N GLY A 283 29.03 -3.21 22.00
CA GLY A 283 29.51 -3.25 20.62
C GLY A 283 30.85 -2.56 20.38
N TRP A 284 31.34 -2.63 19.14
CA TRP A 284 32.65 -2.12 18.70
C TRP A 284 32.57 -1.49 17.32
N ILE A 285 33.33 -0.41 17.09
CA ILE A 285 33.46 0.27 15.79
C ILE A 285 34.84 -0.04 15.19
N THR A 286 34.89 -0.76 14.07
CA THR A 286 36.08 -0.83 13.20
C THR A 286 36.00 0.28 12.14
N GLU A 287 37.00 0.45 11.28
CA GLU A 287 36.99 1.50 10.23
C GLU A 287 35.88 1.28 9.18
N ASP A 288 35.57 0.02 8.88
CA ASP A 288 34.61 -0.43 7.87
C ASP A 288 33.20 -0.70 8.42
N ALA A 289 33.07 -1.10 9.70
CA ALA A 289 31.87 -1.71 10.24
C ALA A 289 31.58 -1.32 11.71
N LEU A 290 30.28 -1.32 12.05
CA LEU A 290 29.78 -1.33 13.42
C LEU A 290 29.38 -2.76 13.78
N TRP A 291 29.86 -3.26 14.91
CA TRP A 291 29.61 -4.61 15.40
C TRP A 291 28.84 -4.55 16.72
N LEU A 292 27.63 -5.11 16.79
CA LEU A 292 26.76 -5.05 17.98
C LEU A 292 26.45 -6.44 18.52
N VAL A 293 26.49 -6.62 19.84
CA VAL A 293 26.17 -7.92 20.49
C VAL A 293 24.71 -8.27 20.24
N SER A 294 24.49 -9.29 19.42
CA SER A 294 23.21 -9.51 18.70
C SER A 294 22.00 -9.67 19.63
N LYS A 295 22.14 -10.44 20.71
CA LYS A 295 21.09 -10.57 21.73
C LYS A 295 20.79 -9.22 22.39
N THR A 296 21.84 -8.53 22.88
CA THR A 296 21.68 -7.32 23.69
C THR A 296 21.05 -6.18 22.90
N VAL A 297 21.46 -5.98 21.64
CA VAL A 297 20.86 -4.95 20.78
C VAL A 297 19.40 -5.29 20.44
N SER A 298 19.06 -6.54 20.12
CA SER A 298 17.66 -6.89 19.77
C SER A 298 16.71 -6.91 20.98
N ASP A 299 17.20 -7.29 22.17
CA ASP A 299 16.41 -7.20 23.41
C ASP A 299 16.17 -5.72 23.81
N LYS A 300 17.21 -4.87 23.77
CA LYS A 300 17.08 -3.42 24.02
C LYS A 300 16.18 -2.73 22.96
N LEU A 301 16.33 -3.06 21.68
CA LEU A 301 15.57 -2.45 20.58
C LEU A 301 14.08 -2.82 20.61
N ARG A 302 13.75 -4.08 20.89
CA ARG A 302 12.36 -4.51 21.09
C ARG A 302 11.75 -3.82 22.30
N ALA A 303 12.47 -3.74 23.42
CA ALA A 303 11.98 -3.06 24.62
C ALA A 303 11.70 -1.55 24.37
N HIS A 304 12.63 -0.85 23.70
CA HIS A 304 12.47 0.55 23.35
C HIS A 304 11.27 0.78 22.42
N LEU A 305 11.13 0.00 21.34
CA LEU A 305 10.01 0.13 20.41
C LEU A 305 8.66 -0.19 21.05
N LEU A 306 8.59 -1.19 21.95
CA LEU A 306 7.40 -1.48 22.73
C LEU A 306 7.04 -0.31 23.67
N SER A 307 8.03 0.34 24.29
CA SER A 307 7.79 1.51 25.15
C SER A 307 7.23 2.72 24.39
N LEU A 308 7.49 2.81 23.08
CA LEU A 308 6.96 3.83 22.17
C LEU A 308 5.60 3.46 21.54
N GLY A 309 4.97 2.35 21.96
CA GLY A 309 3.66 1.92 21.43
C GLY A 309 3.67 1.57 19.94
N VAL A 310 4.78 1.02 19.43
CA VAL A 310 4.93 0.68 18.01
C VAL A 310 4.30 -0.69 17.73
N ASP A 311 3.25 -0.71 16.91
CA ASP A 311 2.69 -1.95 16.37
C ASP A 311 3.67 -2.65 15.40
N GLY A 312 3.49 -3.98 15.24
CA GLY A 312 4.23 -4.77 14.24
C GLY A 312 5.66 -5.19 14.63
N ILE A 313 6.12 -4.93 15.86
CA ILE A 313 7.46 -5.34 16.31
C ILE A 313 7.59 -6.88 16.35
N PRO A 314 8.69 -7.47 15.84
CA PRO A 314 8.89 -8.92 15.88
C PRO A 314 9.00 -9.49 17.31
N ALA A 315 8.29 -10.58 17.57
CA ALA A 315 8.16 -11.18 18.89
C ALA A 315 9.41 -11.95 19.41
N SER A 316 10.44 -12.15 18.58
CA SER A 316 11.67 -12.88 18.94
C SER A 316 12.91 -12.24 18.32
N ASN A 317 14.09 -12.46 18.93
CA ASN A 317 15.35 -11.91 18.41
C ASN A 317 15.65 -12.40 17.00
N THR A 318 15.38 -13.67 16.67
CA THR A 318 15.51 -14.20 15.30
C THR A 318 14.67 -13.42 14.30
N ALA A 319 13.41 -13.09 14.65
CA ALA A 319 12.55 -12.31 13.77
C ALA A 319 12.96 -10.82 13.70
N VAL A 320 13.60 -10.26 14.74
CA VAL A 320 14.26 -8.94 14.67
C VAL A 320 15.47 -8.98 13.73
N PHE A 321 16.30 -10.03 13.80
CA PHE A 321 17.46 -10.18 12.90
C PHE A 321 17.02 -10.22 11.43
N ASN A 322 16.01 -11.04 11.12
CA ASN A 322 15.45 -11.12 9.77
C ASN A 322 14.93 -9.76 9.31
N VAL A 323 14.09 -9.08 10.08
CA VAL A 323 13.53 -7.77 9.69
C VAL A 323 14.61 -6.68 9.51
N LEU A 324 15.69 -6.71 10.30
CA LEU A 324 16.83 -5.80 10.09
C LEU A 324 17.63 -6.15 8.81
N GLN A 325 17.71 -7.42 8.44
CA GLN A 325 18.34 -7.90 7.21
C GLN A 325 17.47 -7.59 5.97
N ASP A 326 16.16 -7.89 6.03
CA ASP A 326 15.16 -7.61 4.99
C ASP A 326 15.07 -6.11 4.64
N HIS A 327 15.33 -5.24 5.63
CA HIS A 327 15.40 -3.79 5.46
C HIS A 327 16.79 -3.24 5.09
N GLY A 328 17.77 -4.11 4.82
CA GLY A 328 19.12 -3.72 4.38
C GLY A 328 19.98 -3.01 5.43
N MET A 329 19.64 -3.12 6.72
CA MET A 329 20.40 -2.48 7.81
C MET A 329 21.64 -3.29 8.22
N LEU A 330 21.63 -4.61 7.96
CA LEU A 330 22.70 -5.52 8.31
C LEU A 330 23.53 -5.89 7.08
N GLN A 331 24.85 -5.94 7.26
CA GLN A 331 25.78 -6.59 6.34
C GLN A 331 25.75 -8.10 6.63
N PRO A 332 25.24 -8.96 5.72
CA PRO A 332 25.10 -10.40 5.99
C PRO A 332 26.45 -11.12 5.91
N THR A 333 26.54 -12.30 6.54
CA THR A 333 27.67 -13.23 6.33
C THR A 333 27.74 -13.71 4.87
N PRO A 334 28.86 -14.32 4.43
CA PRO A 334 28.95 -14.95 3.09
C PRO A 334 27.87 -16.01 2.83
N ASP A 335 27.36 -16.66 3.88
CA ASP A 335 26.24 -17.61 3.81
C ASP A 335 24.84 -16.92 3.74
N GLY A 336 24.78 -15.60 3.62
CA GLY A 336 23.53 -14.83 3.62
C GLY A 336 22.82 -14.70 4.97
N LYS A 337 23.52 -14.85 6.11
CA LYS A 337 22.91 -14.83 7.47
C LYS A 337 23.14 -13.50 8.18
N ALA A 338 22.15 -13.04 8.96
CA ALA A 338 22.23 -11.80 9.75
C ALA A 338 23.30 -11.79 10.86
N VAL A 339 23.60 -12.95 11.46
CA VAL A 339 24.44 -13.06 12.66
C VAL A 339 25.83 -13.60 12.30
N TRP A 340 26.84 -12.80 12.59
CA TRP A 340 28.25 -13.18 12.51
C TRP A 340 28.69 -13.86 13.81
N ARG A 341 29.73 -14.70 13.73
CA ARG A 341 30.54 -15.05 14.89
C ARG A 341 31.92 -14.45 14.71
N ALA A 342 32.40 -13.74 15.72
CA ALA A 342 33.66 -13.03 15.65
C ALA A 342 34.31 -12.94 17.03
N THR A 343 35.63 -13.09 17.06
CA THR A 343 36.47 -12.96 18.24
C THR A 343 37.01 -11.54 18.34
N VAL A 344 36.66 -10.85 19.43
CA VAL A 344 37.12 -9.49 19.73
C VAL A 344 38.33 -9.59 20.67
N THR A 345 39.41 -8.88 20.33
CA THR A 345 40.65 -8.86 21.12
C THR A 345 41.04 -7.43 21.47
N SER A 346 41.24 -7.14 22.76
CA SER A 346 41.65 -5.83 23.26
C SER A 346 43.16 -5.60 23.11
N THR A 347 43.59 -4.34 23.23
CA THR A 347 45.01 -3.96 23.38
C THR A 347 45.64 -4.46 24.68
N THR A 348 44.84 -4.90 25.66
CA THR A 348 45.29 -5.51 26.92
C THR A 348 45.42 -7.03 26.85
N GLY A 349 45.18 -7.65 25.68
CA GLY A 349 45.30 -9.10 25.48
C GLY A 349 44.11 -9.93 25.95
N TRP A 350 43.02 -9.30 26.41
CA TRP A 350 41.74 -9.98 26.60
C TRP A 350 41.14 -10.33 25.24
N SER A 351 40.60 -11.54 25.09
CA SER A 351 40.01 -12.00 23.83
C SER A 351 38.78 -12.88 24.11
N HIS A 352 37.69 -12.66 23.39
CA HIS A 352 36.43 -13.40 23.57
C HIS A 352 35.59 -13.44 22.29
N SER A 353 34.94 -14.59 22.01
CA SER A 353 34.10 -14.80 20.83
C SER A 353 32.64 -14.44 21.09
N PHE A 354 32.05 -13.64 20.19
CA PHE A 354 30.68 -13.13 20.31
C PHE A 354 29.81 -13.45 19.08
N THR A 355 28.49 -13.44 19.27
CA THR A 355 27.51 -13.41 18.18
C THR A 355 27.09 -11.98 17.89
N LEU A 356 27.54 -11.44 16.75
CA LEU A 356 27.46 -10.02 16.41
C LEU A 356 26.53 -9.77 15.21
N LEU A 357 25.86 -8.62 15.21
CA LEU A 357 25.29 -8.01 14.01
C LEU A 357 26.30 -7.02 13.46
N ARG A 358 26.52 -7.02 12.13
CA ARG A 358 27.42 -6.11 11.44
C ARG A 358 26.60 -5.08 10.65
N LEU A 359 26.92 -3.80 10.78
CA LEU A 359 26.23 -2.69 10.12
C LEU A 359 27.23 -1.73 9.47
N ALA A 360 26.81 -1.07 8.39
CA ALA A 360 27.59 0.03 7.82
C ALA A 360 27.52 1.27 8.73
N PRO A 361 28.64 1.87 9.18
CA PRO A 361 28.64 3.00 10.12
C PRO A 361 27.85 4.22 9.62
N ALA A 362 27.85 4.45 8.31
CA ALA A 362 27.13 5.53 7.63
C ALA A 362 25.58 5.40 7.69
N LEU A 363 25.03 4.28 8.17
CA LEU A 363 23.60 4.19 8.51
C LEU A 363 23.27 4.96 9.80
N ILE A 364 24.24 5.09 10.71
CA ILE A 364 24.04 5.59 12.07
C ILE A 364 24.57 7.02 12.22
N TRP A 365 25.79 7.29 11.76
CA TRP A 365 26.49 8.57 11.92
C TRP A 365 26.76 9.23 10.57
N GLU A 366 26.59 10.56 10.53
CA GLU A 366 27.03 11.38 9.39
C GLU A 366 28.55 11.61 9.41
N SER A 367 29.08 12.21 8.33
CA SER A 367 30.53 12.39 8.11
C SER A 367 31.13 13.49 8.99
N GLY A 368 31.23 13.21 10.29
CA GLY A 368 31.79 14.08 11.32
C GLY A 368 31.40 13.66 12.75
N GLU A 369 30.26 12.99 12.92
CA GLU A 369 29.73 12.58 14.24
C GLU A 369 30.16 11.17 14.69
N ARG A 370 31.00 10.51 13.90
CA ARG A 370 31.39 9.11 14.11
C ARG A 370 32.36 8.98 15.31
N PRO A 371 32.07 8.10 16.30
CA PRO A 371 33.01 7.83 17.39
C PRO A 371 34.33 7.24 16.90
N ALA A 372 35.40 7.48 17.65
CA ALA A 372 36.74 6.95 17.34
C ALA A 372 36.73 5.41 17.21
N PRO A 373 37.46 4.82 16.24
CA PRO A 373 37.57 3.38 16.10
C PRO A 373 38.11 2.67 17.35
N PHE A 374 37.72 1.41 17.53
CA PHE A 374 38.27 0.54 18.56
C PHE A 374 39.74 0.25 18.28
N ALA A 375 40.59 0.43 19.28
CA ALA A 375 42.05 0.20 19.15
C ALA A 375 42.45 -1.28 19.17
N GLY A 376 41.52 -2.19 19.46
CA GLY A 376 41.71 -3.64 19.35
C GLY A 376 41.21 -4.21 18.03
N ALA A 377 41.28 -5.54 17.88
CA ALA A 377 40.88 -6.23 16.65
C ALA A 377 39.53 -6.94 16.80
N VAL A 378 38.78 -7.03 15.69
CA VAL A 378 37.59 -7.88 15.54
C VAL A 378 37.86 -8.86 14.40
N ALA A 379 38.13 -10.13 14.73
CA ALA A 379 38.40 -11.18 13.76
C ALA A 379 37.15 -12.04 13.54
N ILE A 380 36.76 -12.29 12.29
CA ILE A 380 35.62 -13.16 11.97
C ILE A 380 36.06 -14.62 12.13
N ASP A 381 35.28 -15.42 12.84
CA ASP A 381 35.58 -16.83 13.06
C ASP A 381 35.26 -17.63 11.77
N GLY A 382 36.22 -18.43 11.30
CA GLY A 382 36.06 -19.27 10.10
C GLY A 382 35.00 -20.36 10.25
N THR A 383 34.55 -20.93 9.12
CA THR A 383 33.47 -21.92 9.04
C THR A 383 33.69 -23.14 9.96
N PRO A 384 32.68 -23.58 10.73
CA PRO A 384 32.85 -24.66 11.69
C PRO A 384 32.93 -26.04 11.03
N ALA A 385 33.89 -26.85 11.47
CA ALA A 385 33.85 -28.30 11.29
C ALA A 385 32.69 -28.93 12.11
N PRO A 386 32.16 -30.10 11.73
CA PRO A 386 30.96 -30.67 12.35
C PRO A 386 31.18 -31.19 13.78
N ASN A 387 30.07 -31.30 14.52
CA ASN A 387 29.98 -31.67 15.94
C ASN A 387 30.89 -32.83 16.39
N ASN A 388 31.43 -32.69 17.60
CA ASN A 388 31.54 -33.78 18.57
C ASN A 388 31.29 -33.25 20.00
N ALA A 389 31.07 -34.16 20.95
CA ALA A 389 30.35 -33.90 22.20
C ALA A 389 31.22 -33.47 23.41
N ASP A 390 30.51 -33.05 24.46
CA ASP A 390 30.87 -33.02 25.89
C ASP A 390 32.19 -32.37 26.34
N ALA A 391 32.06 -31.14 26.86
CA ALA A 391 32.90 -30.59 27.92
C ALA A 391 32.03 -29.76 28.90
N LEU A 392 32.39 -29.75 30.19
CA LEU A 392 31.51 -29.31 31.28
C LEU A 392 32.21 -28.26 32.17
N VAL A 393 31.48 -27.24 32.65
CA VAL A 393 31.85 -26.34 33.79
C VAL A 393 33.05 -25.37 33.52
N PRO A 394 33.25 -24.22 34.22
CA PRO A 394 32.38 -23.47 35.16
C PRO A 394 32.01 -22.04 34.69
N SER A 395 31.11 -21.39 35.45
CA SER A 395 31.06 -19.92 35.57
C SER A 395 31.73 -19.48 36.88
N PRO A 396 32.59 -18.44 36.90
CA PRO A 396 33.07 -17.83 38.13
C PRO A 396 32.04 -16.82 38.66
N ALA A 397 31.75 -16.88 39.96
CA ALA A 397 30.97 -15.87 40.68
C ALA A 397 31.76 -15.39 41.90
N MET A 398 31.98 -14.07 42.01
CA MET A 398 32.55 -13.33 43.15
C MET A 398 32.50 -11.83 42.79
N THR A 399 32.27 -10.86 43.68
CA THR A 399 31.69 -10.87 45.04
C THR A 399 31.17 -9.45 45.35
N ALA A 400 30.19 -9.29 46.23
CA ALA A 400 29.70 -7.96 46.64
C ALA A 400 29.72 -7.80 48.17
N LYS A 401 30.26 -6.68 48.68
CA LYS A 401 29.93 -6.04 49.98
C LYS A 401 30.55 -4.61 50.07
N PRO A 402 30.19 -3.75 51.06
CA PRO A 402 29.62 -2.44 50.70
C PRO A 402 30.16 -1.28 51.60
N ALA A 403 29.28 -0.31 51.91
CA ALA A 403 29.42 0.88 52.76
C ALA A 403 29.85 2.16 51.99
N THR A 404 29.36 3.37 52.32
CA THR A 404 28.41 3.78 53.38
C THR A 404 27.52 4.95 52.91
N ASP A 405 26.48 5.29 53.68
CA ASP A 405 25.74 6.55 53.53
C ASP A 405 26.62 7.78 53.81
N ASP A 406 26.23 8.91 53.23
CA ASP A 406 26.24 10.22 53.90
C ASP A 406 25.02 11.03 53.42
N GLN A 407 24.34 11.72 54.34
CA GLN A 407 23.17 12.56 54.05
C GLN A 407 23.51 14.05 54.15
N GLU A 408 23.11 14.85 53.17
CA GLU A 408 22.74 16.26 53.42
C GLU A 408 21.68 16.74 52.41
N SER A 409 20.96 17.82 52.74
CA SER A 409 19.55 17.95 52.34
C SER A 409 19.05 19.34 51.93
N LEU A 410 18.35 19.39 50.78
CA LEU A 410 17.25 20.33 50.44
C LEU A 410 17.66 21.83 50.31
N PRO A 411 16.78 22.76 49.86
CA PRO A 411 15.39 22.60 49.38
C PRO A 411 15.07 23.15 47.97
N TRP A 412 13.84 22.81 47.56
CA TRP A 412 12.94 23.41 46.55
C TRP A 412 12.94 24.95 46.42
N GLU A 413 12.73 25.45 45.19
CA GLU A 413 11.76 26.52 44.90
C GLU A 413 11.27 26.50 43.42
N GLY A 414 10.12 27.14 43.15
CA GLY A 414 9.52 27.30 41.79
C GLY A 414 10.07 28.51 41.02
N VAL A 415 9.40 29.11 40.03
CA VAL A 415 7.95 29.20 39.74
C VAL A 415 7.71 29.60 38.25
N ASP A 416 6.54 29.22 37.70
CA ASP A 416 5.84 29.72 36.48
C ASP A 416 6.42 29.57 35.05
N ALA A 417 5.53 29.79 34.07
CA ALA A 417 5.70 29.50 32.64
C ALA A 417 5.01 30.56 31.76
N ALA A 418 5.48 30.73 30.50
CA ALA A 418 4.83 31.58 29.50
C ALA A 418 4.99 31.07 28.05
N THR A 419 3.84 30.91 27.37
CA THR A 419 3.53 30.92 25.92
C THR A 419 4.65 30.87 24.85
N PRO A 420 4.55 29.95 23.85
CA PRO A 420 5.23 30.08 22.55
C PRO A 420 4.44 30.97 21.57
N VAL A 421 5.11 31.47 20.51
CA VAL A 421 4.53 32.35 19.47
C VAL A 421 4.33 31.60 18.14
N HIS A 422 3.23 31.89 17.44
CA HIS A 422 2.88 31.32 16.14
C HIS A 422 3.27 32.22 14.95
N LEU A 423 3.69 31.61 13.84
CA LEU A 423 3.72 32.17 12.48
C LEU A 423 3.14 31.13 11.47
N PRO A 424 2.75 31.51 10.24
CA PRO A 424 1.52 30.99 9.63
C PRO A 424 1.69 29.94 8.52
N ALA A 425 0.55 29.38 8.09
CA ALA A 425 0.45 28.28 7.14
C ALA A 425 0.51 28.68 5.66
N ALA A 426 1.01 27.76 4.82
CA ALA A 426 0.83 27.77 3.38
C ALA A 426 -0.47 27.06 2.96
N GLN A 427 -0.99 27.39 1.77
CA GLN A 427 -2.31 26.95 1.29
C GLN A 427 -2.23 25.59 0.56
N ALA A 428 -3.31 24.81 0.65
CA ALA A 428 -3.46 23.54 -0.07
C ALA A 428 -4.45 23.65 -1.24
N ALA A 429 -4.13 23.02 -2.36
CA ALA A 429 -4.96 22.91 -3.55
C ALA A 429 -6.06 21.82 -3.39
N PRO A 430 -7.14 21.81 -4.20
CA PRO A 430 -8.29 20.92 -4.00
C PRO A 430 -7.99 19.44 -4.29
N ASP A 431 -8.78 18.58 -3.64
CA ASP A 431 -8.59 17.12 -3.63
C ASP A 431 -9.25 16.44 -4.85
N VAL A 432 -8.52 15.53 -5.50
CA VAL A 432 -8.94 14.80 -6.72
C VAL A 432 -9.37 13.36 -6.39
N MET A 433 -9.44 12.99 -5.10
CA MET A 433 -9.64 11.61 -4.65
C MET A 433 -11.02 11.01 -4.98
N GLU A 434 -12.08 11.81 -5.11
CA GLU A 434 -13.46 11.29 -5.18
C GLU A 434 -13.73 10.44 -6.45
N ASP A 435 -13.08 10.78 -7.57
CA ASP A 435 -13.18 10.03 -8.84
C ASP A 435 -12.37 8.71 -8.85
N LEU A 436 -11.61 8.38 -7.79
CA LEU A 436 -10.89 7.08 -7.71
C LEU A 436 -11.80 5.91 -7.28
N LEU A 437 -12.94 6.18 -6.64
CA LEU A 437 -13.81 5.14 -6.08
C LEU A 437 -14.77 4.50 -7.10
N ALA A 438 -14.98 5.11 -8.27
CA ALA A 438 -15.96 4.65 -9.27
C ALA A 438 -15.53 3.40 -10.06
N MET A 439 -14.27 2.94 -9.96
CA MET A 439 -13.69 2.07 -10.99
C MET A 439 -14.04 0.57 -10.89
N VAL A 440 -14.33 0.01 -9.70
CA VAL A 440 -14.66 -1.43 -9.56
C VAL A 440 -15.73 -1.68 -8.48
N GLY A 441 -16.98 -1.84 -8.91
CA GLY A 441 -18.05 -2.44 -8.13
C GLY A 441 -18.92 -3.32 -9.04
N ILE A 442 -18.79 -4.64 -8.93
CA ILE A 442 -19.54 -5.59 -9.77
C ILE A 442 -20.86 -5.95 -9.09
N GLY A 443 -21.96 -5.80 -9.82
CA GLY A 443 -23.28 -6.32 -9.46
C GLY A 443 -24.04 -6.60 -10.75
N ASP A 444 -24.14 -7.88 -11.11
CA ASP A 444 -24.59 -8.31 -12.44
C ASP A 444 -25.93 -9.07 -12.37
N LEU A 445 -26.66 -9.06 -13.49
CA LEU A 445 -27.87 -9.83 -13.80
C LEU A 445 -29.07 -9.70 -12.83
N LEU A 446 -30.05 -8.86 -13.22
CA LEU A 446 -31.45 -9.29 -13.44
C LEU A 446 -32.30 -8.14 -14.01
N VAL A 447 -32.53 -8.15 -15.33
CA VAL A 447 -33.48 -7.25 -16.02
C VAL A 447 -34.29 -8.07 -17.02
N PRO A 448 -35.63 -8.15 -16.90
CA PRO A 448 -36.49 -8.68 -17.96
C PRO A 448 -36.53 -7.73 -19.15
N GLN A 449 -36.42 -8.30 -20.35
CA GLN A 449 -36.48 -7.58 -21.63
C GLN A 449 -37.89 -7.03 -21.89
N GLN A 450 -37.98 -5.81 -22.43
CA GLN A 450 -39.16 -5.33 -23.16
C GLN A 450 -38.74 -4.32 -24.23
N ASP A 451 -39.02 -4.66 -25.49
CA ASP A 451 -38.63 -3.90 -26.67
C ASP A 451 -39.70 -2.87 -27.08
N ALA A 452 -39.27 -1.68 -27.52
CA ALA A 452 -40.06 -0.76 -28.35
C ALA A 452 -39.14 0.22 -29.10
N GLU A 453 -39.51 0.57 -30.33
CA GLU A 453 -38.71 1.41 -31.23
C GLU A 453 -38.98 2.92 -31.07
N ALA A 454 -38.13 3.74 -31.69
CA ALA A 454 -38.22 5.21 -31.67
C ALA A 454 -39.16 5.77 -32.76
N VAL A 455 -39.52 7.07 -32.64
CA VAL A 455 -39.42 8.09 -33.71
C VAL A 455 -39.72 9.50 -33.16
N SER A 456 -39.17 10.53 -33.82
CA SER A 456 -39.18 11.94 -33.42
C SER A 456 -40.52 12.68 -33.59
N GLY A 457 -40.69 13.82 -32.90
CA GLY A 457 -41.78 14.78 -33.09
C GLY A 457 -41.43 16.18 -32.53
N ASP A 458 -42.03 17.23 -33.10
CA ASP A 458 -41.58 18.64 -32.96
C ASP A 458 -42.27 19.45 -31.83
N ALA A 459 -41.84 20.70 -31.65
CA ALA A 459 -42.32 21.70 -30.66
C ALA A 459 -43.60 22.48 -31.15
N PRO A 460 -44.11 23.61 -30.57
CA PRO A 460 -43.59 24.44 -29.45
C PRO A 460 -44.59 25.13 -28.45
N ALA A 461 -44.00 25.70 -27.38
CA ALA A 461 -44.29 26.96 -26.63
C ALA A 461 -45.72 27.52 -26.35
N ALA A 462 -45.98 27.91 -25.08
CA ALA A 462 -46.53 29.22 -24.67
C ALA A 462 -46.60 29.46 -23.12
N GLY A 463 -46.51 30.74 -22.69
CA GLY A 463 -46.99 31.32 -21.41
C GLY A 463 -47.80 32.61 -21.72
N PRO A 464 -48.36 33.40 -20.76
CA PRO A 464 -47.71 33.90 -19.53
C PRO A 464 -48.65 34.02 -18.27
N GLN A 465 -48.80 35.21 -17.63
CA GLN A 465 -49.08 35.40 -16.18
C GLN A 465 -50.43 36.07 -15.76
N THR A 466 -50.65 36.07 -14.42
CA THR A 466 -51.66 36.67 -13.48
C THR A 466 -51.93 38.21 -13.58
N PRO A 467 -52.85 38.89 -12.80
CA PRO A 467 -53.41 38.60 -11.44
C PRO A 467 -54.97 38.80 -11.24
N PRO A 468 -55.53 39.54 -10.23
CA PRO A 468 -56.23 39.03 -9.01
C PRO A 468 -57.71 39.52 -8.87
N PRO A 469 -58.45 39.43 -7.73
CA PRO A 469 -58.21 38.93 -6.34
C PRO A 469 -59.26 37.84 -5.89
N THR A 470 -59.82 37.62 -4.66
CA THR A 470 -59.91 38.35 -3.36
C THR A 470 -60.31 37.46 -2.14
N SER A 471 -59.90 37.87 -0.93
CA SER A 471 -60.47 37.68 0.44
C SER A 471 -61.05 36.34 1.01
N MET A 472 -60.26 35.76 1.94
CA MET A 472 -60.56 35.54 3.40
C MET A 472 -61.12 34.20 3.98
N VAL A 473 -60.20 33.39 4.59
CA VAL A 473 -60.14 32.92 6.03
C VAL A 473 -61.29 32.02 6.60
N PRO A 474 -61.05 30.94 7.43
CA PRO A 474 -59.84 30.09 7.68
C PRO A 474 -60.05 28.54 7.90
N VAL A 475 -58.97 27.73 7.73
CA VAL A 475 -58.41 26.64 8.63
C VAL A 475 -59.33 25.50 9.21
N PRO A 476 -58.90 24.21 9.38
CA PRO A 476 -57.54 23.64 9.39
C PRO A 476 -57.22 22.39 8.52
N SER A 477 -55.91 22.21 8.26
CA SER A 477 -55.12 20.96 8.23
C SER A 477 -55.57 19.73 7.40
N SER A 478 -54.76 19.39 6.38
CA SER A 478 -54.48 17.99 6.02
C SER A 478 -53.07 17.82 5.42
N ALA A 479 -52.42 16.70 5.80
CA ALA A 479 -51.23 16.06 5.21
C ALA A 479 -50.09 16.94 4.58
N PRO A 480 -48.97 17.18 5.30
CA PRO A 480 -47.69 17.38 4.64
C PRO A 480 -47.12 16.05 4.12
N VAL A 481 -46.54 16.06 2.92
CA VAL A 481 -45.63 15.02 2.43
C VAL A 481 -44.43 14.94 3.39
N PRO A 482 -43.86 13.76 3.70
CA PRO A 482 -42.68 13.64 4.55
C PRO A 482 -41.44 14.19 3.83
N THR A 483 -41.26 15.51 3.89
CA THR A 483 -40.00 16.17 3.57
C THR A 483 -38.91 15.63 4.49
N SER A 484 -37.74 15.31 3.92
CA SER A 484 -36.57 14.92 4.68
C SER A 484 -36.18 16.06 5.61
N SER A 485 -36.42 15.89 6.91
CA SER A 485 -36.12 16.90 7.93
C SER A 485 -34.66 17.31 7.84
N SER A 486 -34.38 18.62 7.80
CA SER A 486 -33.06 19.21 7.97
C SER A 486 -32.60 19.15 9.43
N ALA A 487 -32.78 17.98 10.06
CA ALA A 487 -32.35 17.70 11.42
C ALA A 487 -30.84 17.86 11.53
N GLN A 488 -30.39 18.63 12.51
CA GLN A 488 -28.98 18.71 12.84
C GLN A 488 -28.49 17.33 13.29
N PRO A 489 -27.28 16.88 12.90
CA PRO A 489 -26.73 15.61 13.36
C PRO A 489 -26.76 15.53 14.90
N SER A 490 -27.31 14.43 15.42
CA SER A 490 -27.47 14.23 16.86
C SER A 490 -27.52 12.74 17.20
N GLY A 491 -27.60 12.38 18.50
CA GLY A 491 -27.80 10.99 18.90
C GLY A 491 -29.17 10.47 18.46
N GLU A 492 -30.19 11.32 18.55
CA GLU A 492 -31.56 11.04 18.13
C GLU A 492 -31.64 10.87 16.60
N HIS A 493 -30.94 11.71 15.85
CA HIS A 493 -30.84 11.59 14.39
C HIS A 493 -30.10 10.30 13.98
N PHE A 494 -29.02 9.93 14.67
CA PHE A 494 -28.35 8.64 14.50
C PHE A 494 -29.33 7.46 14.74
N MET A 495 -30.14 7.51 15.80
CA MET A 495 -31.13 6.46 16.07
C MET A 495 -32.27 6.42 15.03
N ALA A 496 -32.71 7.57 14.53
CA ALA A 496 -33.71 7.66 13.46
C ALA A 496 -33.16 7.09 12.13
N TRP A 497 -31.95 7.48 11.75
CA TRP A 497 -31.21 6.94 10.61
C TRP A 497 -31.02 5.42 10.70
N LEU A 498 -30.71 4.91 11.90
CA LEU A 498 -30.47 3.49 12.13
C LEU A 498 -31.77 2.67 11.97
N LYS A 499 -32.89 3.13 12.56
CA LYS A 499 -34.23 2.57 12.33
C LYS A 499 -34.59 2.57 10.83
N GLN A 500 -34.43 3.72 10.17
CA GLN A 500 -34.81 3.89 8.77
C GLN A 500 -33.94 3.05 7.83
N GLY A 501 -32.64 2.94 8.09
CA GLY A 501 -31.71 2.10 7.34
C GLY A 501 -32.05 0.61 7.44
N ILE A 502 -32.47 0.14 8.61
CA ILE A 502 -32.95 -1.24 8.81
C ILE A 502 -34.30 -1.44 8.08
N ALA A 503 -35.26 -0.54 8.27
CA ALA A 503 -36.59 -0.64 7.66
C ALA A 503 -36.56 -0.62 6.11
N THR A 504 -35.66 0.16 5.52
CA THR A 504 -35.41 0.22 4.07
C THR A 504 -34.48 -0.88 3.56
N ARG A 505 -34.02 -1.82 4.42
CA ARG A 505 -33.03 -2.88 4.14
C ARG A 505 -31.65 -2.38 3.66
N ARG A 506 -31.41 -1.06 3.72
CA ARG A 506 -30.15 -0.40 3.37
C ARG A 506 -29.02 -0.70 4.37
N LEU A 507 -29.38 -0.97 5.63
CA LEU A 507 -28.49 -1.53 6.63
C LEU A 507 -28.87 -3.01 6.84
N VAL A 508 -28.04 -3.90 6.30
CA VAL A 508 -28.20 -5.35 6.48
C VAL A 508 -27.93 -5.72 7.94
N ILE A 509 -28.76 -6.58 8.49
CA ILE A 509 -28.66 -7.10 9.86
C ILE A 509 -28.25 -8.58 9.85
N ASN A 510 -27.55 -9.02 10.90
CA ASN A 510 -27.14 -10.42 11.12
C ASN A 510 -26.26 -11.09 10.04
N ASP A 511 -25.94 -10.43 8.91
CA ASP A 511 -24.96 -10.90 7.94
C ASP A 511 -23.51 -10.87 8.49
N ALA A 512 -22.59 -11.59 7.86
CA ALA A 512 -21.17 -11.63 8.18
C ALA A 512 -20.45 -10.26 8.08
N LYS A 513 -21.02 -9.27 7.36
CA LYS A 513 -20.54 -7.88 7.28
C LYS A 513 -21.55 -6.86 7.85
N ALA A 514 -22.56 -7.30 8.60
CA ALA A 514 -23.55 -6.39 9.18
C ALA A 514 -22.92 -5.43 10.21
N LEU A 515 -23.52 -4.25 10.36
CA LEU A 515 -23.18 -3.27 11.41
C LEU A 515 -24.14 -3.35 12.62
N VAL A 516 -25.18 -4.19 12.49
CA VAL A 516 -26.22 -4.45 13.50
C VAL A 516 -26.49 -5.95 13.54
N HIS A 517 -26.45 -6.53 14.74
CA HIS A 517 -26.83 -7.92 14.99
C HIS A 517 -27.86 -7.98 16.12
N THR A 518 -28.57 -9.11 16.27
CA THR A 518 -29.28 -9.43 17.51
C THR A 518 -28.46 -10.46 18.29
N VAL A 519 -28.17 -10.20 19.56
CA VAL A 519 -27.44 -11.14 20.44
C VAL A 519 -27.98 -11.01 21.86
N GLY A 520 -28.38 -12.13 22.49
CA GLY A 520 -28.99 -12.11 23.82
C GLY A 520 -30.33 -11.35 23.86
N ASP A 521 -31.15 -11.56 22.82
CA ASP A 521 -32.49 -11.01 22.64
C ASP A 521 -32.56 -9.47 22.60
N THR A 522 -31.45 -8.83 22.27
CA THR A 522 -31.37 -7.37 22.04
C THR A 522 -30.41 -6.99 20.92
N ALA A 523 -30.53 -5.76 20.45
CA ALA A 523 -29.72 -5.22 19.37
C ALA A 523 -28.28 -4.94 19.82
N TYR A 524 -27.33 -5.30 18.97
CA TYR A 524 -25.89 -5.11 19.15
C TYR A 524 -25.34 -4.28 17.99
N LEU A 525 -24.71 -3.13 18.29
CA LEU A 525 -24.26 -2.13 17.33
C LEU A 525 -22.74 -2.14 17.21
N VAL A 526 -22.21 -2.46 16.03
CA VAL A 526 -20.77 -2.69 15.82
C VAL A 526 -20.00 -1.36 15.84
N SER A 527 -19.08 -1.22 16.79
CA SER A 527 -18.28 -0.01 17.01
C SER A 527 -16.84 -0.20 16.52
N PRO A 528 -16.22 0.77 15.82
CA PRO A 528 -16.75 2.08 15.45
C PRO A 528 -17.60 2.10 14.17
N GLY A 529 -17.71 0.97 13.46
CA GLY A 529 -18.23 0.90 12.08
C GLY A 529 -19.62 1.52 11.86
N VAL A 530 -20.57 1.34 12.79
CA VAL A 530 -21.92 1.92 12.69
C VAL A 530 -21.90 3.45 12.74
N PHE A 531 -21.01 4.05 13.54
CA PHE A 531 -20.86 5.50 13.67
C PHE A 531 -20.05 6.10 12.51
N GLN A 532 -19.05 5.37 12.01
CA GLN A 532 -18.32 5.71 10.79
C GLN A 532 -19.26 5.74 9.57
N ARG A 533 -20.13 4.73 9.43
CA ARG A 533 -21.11 4.68 8.34
C ARG A 533 -22.14 5.79 8.41
N TYR A 534 -22.62 6.16 9.60
CA TYR A 534 -23.47 7.33 9.77
C TYR A 534 -22.73 8.63 9.41
N ALA A 535 -21.48 8.81 9.85
CA ALA A 535 -20.71 10.02 9.57
C ALA A 535 -20.45 10.23 8.07
N GLN A 536 -20.13 9.15 7.33
CA GLN A 536 -19.99 9.15 5.87
C GLN A 536 -21.24 9.64 5.14
N GLU A 537 -22.44 9.37 5.68
CA GLU A 537 -23.71 9.77 5.08
C GLU A 537 -24.18 11.18 5.52
N HIS A 538 -23.50 11.83 6.46
CA HIS A 538 -23.85 13.17 6.96
C HIS A 538 -22.59 14.06 7.09
N PRO A 539 -22.07 14.63 5.99
CA PRO A 539 -20.84 15.44 6.00
C PRO A 539 -20.83 16.62 6.99
N GLN A 540 -22.02 17.08 7.43
CA GLN A 540 -22.17 18.10 8.47
C GLN A 540 -21.55 17.68 9.81
N VAL A 541 -21.46 16.36 10.08
CA VAL A 541 -20.78 15.79 11.25
C VAL A 541 -19.31 16.22 11.31
N GLY A 542 -18.59 16.24 10.19
CA GLY A 542 -17.17 16.59 10.16
C GLY A 542 -16.91 18.04 10.60
N THR A 543 -17.82 18.96 10.31
CA THR A 543 -17.76 20.35 10.80
C THR A 543 -17.98 20.42 12.31
N LEU A 544 -18.97 19.69 12.83
CA LEU A 544 -19.29 19.67 14.27
C LEU A 544 -18.22 18.92 15.09
N ALA A 545 -17.62 17.87 14.54
CA ALA A 545 -16.54 17.12 15.16
C ALA A 545 -15.25 17.95 15.26
N LYS A 546 -14.90 18.70 14.20
CA LYS A 546 -13.77 19.65 14.21
C LYS A 546 -13.93 20.75 15.26
N GLN A 547 -15.14 21.28 15.45
CA GLN A 547 -15.43 22.29 16.50
C GLN A 547 -15.16 21.77 17.92
N GLU A 548 -15.34 20.46 18.17
CA GLU A 548 -15.02 19.82 19.46
C GLU A 548 -13.68 19.05 19.45
N ASN A 549 -12.80 19.32 18.48
CA ASN A 549 -11.49 18.65 18.27
C ASN A 549 -11.54 17.10 18.36
N GLN A 550 -12.47 16.49 17.61
CA GLN A 550 -12.73 15.04 17.62
C GLN A 550 -12.79 14.47 16.21
N GLN A 551 -12.62 13.14 16.10
CA GLN A 551 -12.93 12.43 14.86
C GLN A 551 -14.45 12.28 14.69
N ASP A 552 -14.92 12.36 13.45
CA ASP A 552 -16.34 12.36 13.06
C ASP A 552 -17.15 11.24 13.74
N TRP A 553 -16.65 10.00 13.68
CA TRP A 553 -17.31 8.85 14.32
C TRP A 553 -17.31 8.92 15.85
N GLN A 554 -16.27 9.49 16.47
CA GLN A 554 -16.19 9.65 17.94
C GLN A 554 -17.19 10.67 18.43
N TRP A 555 -17.38 11.76 17.66
CA TRP A 555 -18.38 12.78 17.95
C TRP A 555 -19.79 12.18 17.94
N VAL A 556 -20.14 11.42 16.89
CA VAL A 556 -21.43 10.72 16.79
C VAL A 556 -21.59 9.70 17.92
N GLN A 557 -20.54 8.91 18.21
CA GLN A 557 -20.55 7.91 19.27
C GLN A 557 -20.80 8.53 20.65
N LYS A 558 -20.16 9.65 21.00
CA LYS A 558 -20.47 10.39 22.24
C LYS A 558 -21.87 10.99 22.26
N ARG A 559 -22.39 11.44 21.11
CA ARG A 559 -23.78 11.95 21.00
C ARG A 559 -24.81 10.83 21.19
N PHE A 560 -24.55 9.63 20.69
CA PHE A 560 -25.33 8.42 20.99
C PHE A 560 -25.20 8.01 22.47
N GLU A 561 -23.99 7.96 23.02
CA GLU A 561 -23.77 7.58 24.42
C GLU A 561 -24.50 8.50 25.40
N ARG A 562 -24.61 9.81 25.10
CA ARG A 562 -25.38 10.76 25.92
C ARG A 562 -26.87 10.40 26.04
N LEU A 563 -27.44 9.62 25.13
CA LEU A 563 -28.82 9.12 25.24
C LEU A 563 -29.00 7.96 26.24
N GLN A 564 -27.92 7.34 26.71
CA GLN A 564 -27.92 6.20 27.63
C GLN A 564 -28.77 4.98 27.17
N LEU A 565 -29.02 4.85 25.86
CA LEU A 565 -29.80 3.74 25.29
C LEU A 565 -29.07 2.38 25.32
N HIS A 566 -27.76 2.39 25.57
CA HIS A 566 -26.90 1.21 25.68
C HIS A 566 -26.74 0.73 27.13
N ARG A 567 -26.71 -0.59 27.32
CA ARG A 567 -26.38 -1.26 28.58
C ARG A 567 -24.90 -1.02 28.92
N LYS A 568 -24.58 -0.79 30.20
CA LYS A 568 -23.20 -0.70 30.71
C LYS A 568 -22.80 -2.01 31.40
N LYS A 569 -21.53 -2.39 31.32
CA LYS A 569 -20.96 -3.49 32.12
C LYS A 569 -20.85 -3.07 33.60
N PRO A 570 -20.82 -4.01 34.56
CA PRO A 570 -20.69 -3.70 35.99
C PRO A 570 -19.45 -2.87 36.39
N ARG A 571 -18.40 -2.86 35.55
CA ARG A 571 -17.20 -2.01 35.73
C ARG A 571 -17.30 -0.64 35.03
N GLY A 572 -18.51 -0.18 34.69
CA GLY A 572 -18.77 1.12 34.06
C GLY A 572 -18.46 1.23 32.57
N LEU A 573 -17.92 0.18 31.94
CA LEU A 573 -17.57 0.17 30.51
C LEU A 573 -18.82 0.09 29.62
N ASN A 574 -18.86 0.91 28.57
CA ASN A 574 -19.97 0.96 27.61
C ASN A 574 -19.89 -0.14 26.52
N ILE A 575 -18.68 -0.64 26.23
CA ILE A 575 -18.42 -1.58 25.12
C ILE A 575 -18.56 -3.04 25.58
N TRP A 576 -19.27 -3.82 24.77
CA TRP A 576 -19.49 -5.25 24.92
C TRP A 576 -18.73 -6.02 23.84
N THR A 577 -18.11 -7.13 24.23
CA THR A 577 -17.38 -8.03 23.33
C THR A 577 -18.26 -9.22 23.00
N CYS A 578 -18.40 -9.54 21.72
CA CYS A 578 -18.97 -10.80 21.27
C CYS A 578 -17.86 -11.65 20.62
N ASP A 579 -17.81 -12.94 20.92
CA ASP A 579 -17.04 -13.88 20.11
C ASP A 579 -17.89 -14.29 18.90
N VAL A 580 -17.32 -14.18 17.70
CA VAL A 580 -17.88 -14.58 16.41
C VAL A 580 -17.28 -15.92 16.04
N THR A 581 -18.10 -16.97 16.05
CA THR A 581 -17.67 -18.37 15.84
C THR A 581 -17.94 -18.80 14.40
N GLY A 582 -16.93 -18.71 13.53
CA GLY A 582 -17.01 -19.20 12.16
C GLY A 582 -16.47 -20.63 12.00
N PRO A 583 -16.84 -21.39 10.94
CA PRO A 583 -16.49 -22.81 10.77
C PRO A 583 -14.99 -23.17 10.68
N ARG A 584 -14.08 -22.20 10.74
CA ARG A 584 -12.62 -22.39 10.64
C ARG A 584 -11.81 -21.49 11.58
N LYS A 585 -12.38 -20.41 12.11
CA LYS A 585 -11.71 -19.41 12.98
C LYS A 585 -12.75 -18.68 13.83
N SER A 586 -12.42 -18.37 15.08
CA SER A 586 -13.14 -17.38 15.89
C SER A 586 -12.53 -15.98 15.74
N ARG A 587 -13.33 -14.94 15.99
CA ARG A 587 -12.90 -13.52 16.05
C ARG A 587 -13.66 -12.78 17.13
N ARG A 588 -13.14 -11.64 17.61
CA ARG A 588 -13.86 -10.74 18.53
C ARG A 588 -14.48 -9.57 17.79
N LEU A 589 -15.70 -9.26 18.15
CA LEU A 589 -16.46 -8.10 17.72
C LEU A 589 -16.69 -7.18 18.93
N TYR A 590 -16.69 -5.87 18.71
CA TYR A 590 -16.81 -4.86 19.76
C TYR A 590 -17.94 -3.89 19.41
N GLY A 591 -18.75 -3.50 20.39
CA GLY A 591 -19.99 -2.79 20.12
C GLY A 591 -20.83 -2.46 21.34
N TYR A 592 -21.98 -1.83 21.09
CA TYR A 592 -22.94 -1.41 22.11
C TYR A 592 -24.16 -2.33 22.12
N LEU A 593 -24.56 -2.80 23.30
CA LEU A 593 -25.73 -3.65 23.49
C LEU A 593 -26.91 -2.77 23.97
N LEU A 594 -28.04 -2.73 23.25
CA LEU A 594 -29.17 -1.84 23.61
C LEU A 594 -30.00 -2.37 24.79
N HIS A 595 -30.64 -1.46 25.53
CA HIS A 595 -31.56 -1.81 26.60
C HIS A 595 -32.76 -2.62 26.10
N ASP A 596 -33.54 -2.08 25.15
CA ASP A 596 -34.68 -2.75 24.50
C ASP A 596 -34.45 -2.89 22.98
N VAL A 597 -34.71 -4.08 22.44
CA VAL A 597 -34.66 -4.41 21.02
C VAL A 597 -35.62 -3.55 20.17
N ARG A 598 -36.75 -3.12 20.78
CA ARG A 598 -37.77 -2.26 20.16
C ARG A 598 -37.31 -0.82 19.93
N LEU A 599 -36.12 -0.45 20.41
CA LEU A 599 -35.46 0.78 20.00
C LEU A 599 -35.08 0.76 18.51
N LEU A 600 -34.94 -0.40 17.87
CA LEU A 600 -34.61 -0.51 16.44
C LEU A 600 -35.57 -1.37 15.61
N PHE A 601 -36.21 -2.38 16.21
CA PHE A 601 -37.03 -3.35 15.48
C PHE A 601 -38.48 -3.33 15.96
N ALA A 602 -39.46 -3.28 15.05
CA ALA A 602 -40.87 -3.38 15.42
C ALA A 602 -41.22 -4.77 15.97
N GLU A 603 -40.68 -5.82 15.32
CA GLU A 603 -40.68 -7.20 15.78
C GLU A 603 -39.21 -7.66 15.91
N PRO A 604 -38.79 -8.32 17.01
CA PRO A 604 -37.40 -8.69 17.22
C PRO A 604 -36.95 -9.79 16.24
N PRO A 605 -35.96 -9.55 15.36
CA PRO A 605 -35.42 -10.60 14.51
C PRO A 605 -34.55 -11.57 15.32
N PRO A 606 -34.43 -12.84 14.90
CA PRO A 606 -33.76 -13.89 15.67
C PRO A 606 -32.29 -13.53 16.00
N ASN A 607 -31.80 -14.06 17.13
CA ASN A 607 -30.39 -13.96 17.50
C ASN A 607 -29.48 -14.52 16.40
N ASN A 608 -28.33 -13.90 16.21
CA ASN A 608 -27.31 -14.37 15.29
C ASN A 608 -26.69 -15.68 15.81
N PRO A 609 -26.80 -16.82 15.09
CA PRO A 609 -26.32 -18.11 15.61
C PRO A 609 -24.79 -18.18 15.71
N TYR A 610 -24.06 -17.23 15.13
CA TYR A 610 -22.60 -17.19 15.15
C TYR A 610 -22.01 -16.23 16.19
N LEU A 611 -22.81 -15.44 16.91
CA LEU A 611 -22.34 -14.49 17.92
C LEU A 611 -22.76 -14.91 19.32
N SER A 612 -21.80 -14.94 20.25
CA SER A 612 -22.03 -15.11 21.69
C SER A 612 -21.44 -13.95 22.48
N LEU A 613 -22.21 -13.43 23.45
CA LEU A 613 -21.75 -12.37 24.35
C LEU A 613 -20.74 -12.91 25.35
N LEU A 614 -19.58 -12.26 25.47
CA LEU A 614 -18.64 -12.48 26.57
C LEU A 614 -19.04 -11.61 27.77
N ALA A 615 -19.26 -12.28 28.91
CA ALA A 615 -19.59 -11.67 30.21
C ALA A 615 -18.58 -10.59 30.63
#